data_AF-A0A256C3S8-F1
#
_entry.id   AF-A0A256C3S8-F1
#
_cell.length_a   1.000
_cell.length_b   1.000
_cell.length_c   1.000
_cell.angle_alpha   90.00
_cell.angle_beta   90.00
_cell.angle_gamma   90.00
#
_symmetry.space_group_name_H-M   'P 1'
#
loop_
_entity.id
_entity.type
_entity.pdbx_description
1 polymer ?
#
loop_
_entity_poly.entity_id
_entity_poly.type
_entity_poly.pdbx_seq_one_letter_code
_entity_poly.pdbx_strand_id
1 'polypeptide(L)'
;MKKHVVKLSFWLFFSLLSLITFSHAQLKIQVTKSASNAIPIVLYSNDQLGNFVEQVAGGDLARSGRFIALPSKNSPEPTAGPAAINSEAWMQRGVQYAVFLTVRGNQISVDLVNTFSKQSMLQRVYTVGANNERQWRKTAHQVADAIYEKILGVKGSFDTKVAYVAKNGRQYQLIVSDADGAYPSTIFNSNEPILSPSWSPDGRSIAYSSLEGKKSKIVVQDVYSGKRHVVLDLPGINGAPSWSPDGSRLVFTLSKDGNPEIYTSDIYGKGLTRLTNHASIDTEPVWGKDNMIYFTSDRTGAPQIYRMSPNGGTPTRVSTSGNYNASPSISNDGRYLAVMNRGSGGNGFGIAIIDLQTGATKRLTNGGKDEAPSFSSNGHMIIYANGVGGLNAVSNDGSVTQKFSSNASDVREPAWSN
;
A
#
# COMPACT_ATOMS: atom_id res chain seq x y z
N MET A 1 -33.79 30.01 72.17
CA MET A 1 -32.84 29.18 71.40
C MET A 1 -33.14 29.31 69.91
N LYS A 2 -32.15 29.79 69.16
CA LYS A 2 -31.89 29.71 67.70
C LYS A 2 -33.02 30.00 66.70
N LYS A 3 -32.93 31.20 66.11
CA LYS A 3 -33.40 31.57 64.76
C LYS A 3 -32.70 30.70 63.72
N HIS A 4 -33.42 30.17 62.72
CA HIS A 4 -32.83 29.54 61.54
C HIS A 4 -33.02 30.42 60.30
N VAL A 5 -31.88 30.86 59.78
CA VAL A 5 -31.67 31.59 58.53
C VAL A 5 -31.29 30.59 57.44
N VAL A 6 -32.03 30.67 56.33
CA VAL A 6 -31.69 30.40 54.91
C VAL A 6 -30.49 29.52 54.58
N LYS A 7 -30.70 28.46 53.76
CA LYS A 7 -29.84 28.12 52.62
C LYS A 7 -30.66 27.54 51.46
N LEU A 8 -30.72 28.32 50.37
CA LEU A 8 -31.22 27.93 49.05
C LEU A 8 -30.06 27.21 48.34
N SER A 9 -30.18 25.91 48.06
CA SER A 9 -29.15 25.15 47.33
C SER A 9 -29.50 25.09 45.85
N PHE A 10 -28.75 25.86 45.05
CA PHE A 10 -28.80 25.88 43.59
C PHE A 10 -28.00 24.67 43.06
N TRP A 11 -28.68 23.69 42.45
CA TRP A 11 -28.01 22.59 41.76
C TRP A 11 -27.65 23.04 40.34
N LEU A 12 -26.37 23.30 40.08
CA LEU A 12 -25.83 23.49 38.73
C LEU A 12 -25.75 22.12 38.03
N PHE A 13 -26.54 21.93 36.98
CA PHE A 13 -26.45 20.78 36.09
C PHE A 13 -25.27 21.01 35.12
N PHE A 14 -24.13 20.36 35.38
CA PHE A 14 -22.98 20.37 34.47
C PHE A 14 -23.26 19.39 33.33
N SER A 15 -23.76 19.90 32.20
CA SER A 15 -23.92 19.12 30.97
C SER A 15 -22.53 18.80 30.38
N LEU A 16 -22.02 17.62 30.68
CA LEU A 16 -20.81 17.07 30.07
C LEU A 16 -21.12 16.74 28.59
N LEU A 17 -20.82 17.67 27.68
CA LEU A 17 -20.80 17.36 26.24
C LEU A 17 -19.66 16.36 26.00
N SER A 18 -20.01 15.07 25.91
CA SER A 18 -19.10 14.05 25.41
C SER A 18 -18.88 14.31 23.92
N LEU A 19 -17.68 14.82 23.59
CA LEU A 19 -17.17 14.75 22.23
C LEU A 19 -17.10 13.28 21.85
N ILE A 20 -18.07 12.80 21.06
CA ILE A 20 -18.01 11.50 20.42
C ILE A 20 -16.87 11.59 19.40
N THR A 21 -15.67 11.21 19.83
CA THR A 21 -14.60 10.90 18.89
C THR A 21 -14.96 9.56 18.26
N PHE A 22 -15.36 9.58 16.99
CA PHE A 22 -15.43 8.35 16.20
C PHE A 22 -14.00 7.82 16.07
N SER A 23 -13.61 6.92 16.98
CA SER A 23 -12.39 6.13 16.84
C SER A 23 -12.61 5.13 15.72
N HIS A 24 -12.39 5.56 14.48
CA HIS A 24 -12.23 4.61 13.38
C HIS A 24 -10.91 3.86 13.61
N ALA A 25 -10.96 2.53 13.53
CA ALA A 25 -9.79 1.67 13.67
C ALA A 25 -8.83 1.86 12.48
N GLN A 26 -8.04 2.94 12.54
CA GLN A 26 -7.02 3.30 11.56
C GLN A 26 -5.76 2.46 11.74
N LEU A 27 -5.16 2.02 10.63
CA LEU A 27 -3.81 1.47 10.66
C LEU A 27 -2.81 2.56 11.03
N LYS A 28 -2.10 2.38 12.15
CA LYS A 28 -1.04 3.29 12.57
C LYS A 28 0.30 2.80 12.02
N ILE A 29 0.98 3.66 11.26
CA ILE A 29 2.28 3.33 10.67
C ILE A 29 3.40 3.85 11.56
N GLN A 30 4.35 2.97 11.86
CA GLN A 30 5.60 3.32 12.54
C GLN A 30 6.79 2.91 11.68
N VAL A 31 7.69 3.86 11.41
CA VAL A 31 8.98 3.56 10.78
C VAL A 31 9.88 2.90 11.83
N THR A 32 10.32 1.67 11.59
CA THR A 32 11.16 0.88 12.50
C THR A 32 12.64 0.88 12.09
N LYS A 33 12.91 1.19 10.82
CA LYS A 33 14.26 1.35 10.26
C LYS A 33 14.22 2.42 9.17
N SER A 34 15.19 3.33 9.20
CA SER A 34 15.34 4.43 8.23
C SER A 34 16.63 4.29 7.43
N ALA A 35 16.67 4.82 6.20
CA ALA A 35 17.88 4.87 5.41
C ALA A 35 18.88 5.89 5.98
N SER A 36 20.18 5.58 5.94
CA SER A 36 21.24 6.43 6.48
C SER A 36 21.54 7.68 5.63
N ASN A 37 21.11 7.69 4.37
CA ASN A 37 21.32 8.76 3.40
C ASN A 37 20.02 9.52 3.07
N ALA A 38 19.05 9.51 3.98
CA ALA A 38 17.79 10.19 3.77
C ALA A 38 17.96 11.72 3.69
N ILE A 39 17.30 12.34 2.72
CA ILE A 39 17.45 13.74 2.35
C ILE A 39 16.69 14.64 3.34
N PRO A 40 17.36 15.55 4.07
CA PRO A 40 16.68 16.48 4.94
C PRO A 40 15.87 17.51 4.15
N ILE A 41 14.57 17.61 4.46
CA ILE A 41 13.62 18.52 3.83
C ILE A 41 12.73 19.15 4.90
N VAL A 42 12.32 20.39 4.69
CA VAL A 42 11.34 21.08 5.54
C VAL A 42 10.25 21.67 4.66
N LEU A 43 9.02 21.58 5.14
CA LEU A 43 7.85 22.14 4.51
C LEU A 43 7.34 23.26 5.43
N TYR A 44 6.92 24.39 4.87
CA TYR A 44 6.32 25.51 5.60
C TYR A 44 4.99 25.86 5.01
N SER A 45 4.13 26.37 5.87
CA SER A 45 2.86 26.92 5.42
C SER A 45 2.53 28.26 6.07
N ASN A 46 1.63 28.99 5.43
CA ASN A 46 1.17 30.31 5.87
C ASN A 46 -0.11 30.27 6.75
N ASP A 47 -0.78 29.13 6.85
CA ASP A 47 -2.06 29.01 7.55
C ASP A 47 -2.32 27.59 8.11
N GLN A 48 -3.48 27.38 8.73
CA GLN A 48 -3.84 26.07 9.32
C GLN A 48 -4.07 24.97 8.28
N LEU A 49 -4.64 25.29 7.11
CA LEU A 49 -4.86 24.29 6.05
C LEU A 49 -3.54 23.84 5.44
N GLY A 50 -2.62 24.77 5.24
CA GLY A 50 -1.27 24.49 4.81
C GLY A 50 -0.50 23.67 5.83
N ASN A 51 -0.71 23.87 7.14
CA ASN A 51 -0.09 23.04 8.19
C ASN A 51 -0.60 21.59 8.14
N PHE A 52 -1.87 21.39 7.79
CA PHE A 52 -2.40 20.04 7.55
C PHE A 52 -1.70 19.39 6.34
N VAL A 53 -1.52 20.13 5.24
CA VAL A 53 -0.78 19.63 4.07
C VAL A 53 0.68 19.35 4.41
N GLU A 54 1.34 20.22 5.17
CA GLU A 54 2.71 20.05 5.68
C GLU A 54 2.83 18.72 6.44
N GLN A 55 1.91 18.44 7.36
CA GLN A 55 1.92 17.22 8.17
C GLN A 55 1.74 15.96 7.32
N VAL A 56 0.80 15.97 6.38
CA VAL A 56 0.51 14.81 5.52
C VAL A 56 1.66 14.56 4.55
N ALA A 57 2.05 15.58 3.78
CA ALA A 57 3.10 15.47 2.77
C ALA A 57 4.49 15.20 3.40
N GLY A 58 4.80 15.84 4.54
CA GLY A 58 6.01 15.53 5.30
C GLY A 58 6.01 14.10 5.83
N GLY A 59 4.85 13.62 6.30
CA GLY A 59 4.66 12.23 6.71
C GLY A 59 4.89 11.23 5.58
N ASP A 60 4.40 11.50 4.38
CA ASP A 60 4.62 10.69 3.18
C ASP A 60 6.10 10.59 2.81
N LEU A 61 6.76 11.74 2.70
CA LEU A 61 8.18 11.83 2.37
C LEU A 61 9.02 11.08 3.41
N ALA A 62 8.74 11.27 4.70
CA ALA A 62 9.43 10.56 5.78
C ALA A 62 9.19 9.04 5.73
N ARG A 63 7.95 8.59 5.50
CA ARG A 63 7.62 7.16 5.38
C ARG A 63 8.34 6.49 4.21
N SER A 64 8.55 7.19 3.09
CA SER A 64 9.35 6.65 1.99
C SER A 64 10.78 6.25 2.41
N GLY A 65 11.25 6.81 3.54
CA GLY A 65 12.60 6.66 4.08
C GLY A 65 13.70 7.21 3.18
N ARG A 66 13.33 7.92 2.10
CA ARG A 66 14.26 8.71 1.26
C ARG A 66 14.43 10.13 1.78
N PHE A 67 13.58 10.57 2.70
CA PHE A 67 13.59 11.91 3.24
C PHE A 67 13.54 11.89 4.77
N ILE A 68 14.09 12.94 5.37
CA ILE A 68 13.86 13.31 6.77
C ILE A 68 13.08 14.60 6.74
N ALA A 69 11.78 14.53 7.02
CA ALA A 69 10.92 15.71 7.12
C ALA A 69 11.14 16.37 8.49
N LEU A 70 11.79 17.53 8.50
CA LEU A 70 12.11 18.28 9.72
C LEU A 70 10.93 19.20 10.10
N PRO A 71 10.63 19.38 11.41
CA PRO A 71 9.60 20.30 11.85
C PRO A 71 9.90 21.75 11.43
N SER A 72 8.90 22.42 10.85
CA SER A 72 8.96 23.85 10.47
C SER A 72 9.33 24.76 11.64
N LYS A 73 8.76 24.52 12.82
CA LYS A 73 8.99 25.31 14.06
C LYS A 73 10.44 25.33 14.55
N ASN A 74 11.25 24.33 14.17
CA ASN A 74 12.65 24.22 14.58
C ASN A 74 13.62 24.64 13.48
N SER A 75 13.10 25.14 12.36
CA SER A 75 13.88 25.51 11.17
C SER A 75 13.99 27.05 11.05
N PRO A 76 15.04 27.62 10.44
CA PRO A 76 15.25 29.07 10.39
C PRO A 76 14.05 29.75 9.75
N GLU A 77 13.57 30.88 10.29
CA GLU A 77 12.36 31.56 9.80
C GLU A 77 12.42 31.80 8.29
N PRO A 78 11.43 31.31 7.53
CA PRO A 78 11.26 31.75 6.17
C PRO A 78 9.80 32.16 6.01
N THR A 79 9.36 33.11 6.84
CA THR A 79 8.01 33.69 6.76
C THR A 79 7.83 34.58 5.52
N ALA A 80 8.91 34.88 4.78
CA ALA A 80 8.91 35.76 3.61
C ALA A 80 9.19 35.06 2.26
N GLY A 81 9.14 33.72 2.19
CA GLY A 81 9.24 32.96 0.95
C GLY A 81 10.67 32.70 0.43
N PRO A 82 10.83 32.18 -0.81
CA PRO A 82 12.11 31.71 -1.36
C PRO A 82 13.25 32.74 -1.33
N ALA A 83 12.92 34.01 -1.57
CA ALA A 83 13.90 35.11 -1.62
C ALA A 83 14.54 35.40 -0.24
N ALA A 84 13.87 35.01 0.85
CA ALA A 84 14.33 35.23 2.21
C ALA A 84 15.25 34.11 2.75
N ILE A 85 15.57 33.09 1.93
CA ILE A 85 16.44 31.99 2.37
C ILE A 85 17.87 32.51 2.60
N ASN A 86 18.32 32.39 3.85
CA ASN A 86 19.73 32.54 4.23
C ASN A 86 20.49 31.22 4.04
N SER A 87 21.08 31.00 2.86
CA SER A 87 21.75 29.74 2.53
C SER A 87 22.82 29.29 3.54
N GLU A 88 23.51 30.22 4.21
CA GLU A 88 24.52 29.88 5.22
C GLU A 88 23.91 29.24 6.47
N ALA A 89 22.83 29.83 7.00
CA ALA A 89 22.11 29.29 8.16
C ALA A 89 21.50 27.91 7.86
N TRP A 90 21.10 27.69 6.61
CA TRP A 90 20.52 26.44 6.14
C TRP A 90 21.58 25.36 5.90
N MET A 91 22.76 25.74 5.38
CA MET A 91 23.94 24.88 5.28
C MET A 91 24.37 24.33 6.63
N GLN A 92 24.46 25.18 7.65
CA GLN A 92 24.85 24.76 8.99
C GLN A 92 23.89 23.75 9.62
N ARG A 93 22.63 23.72 9.19
CA ARG A 93 21.61 22.75 9.65
C ARG A 93 21.48 21.52 8.77
N GLY A 94 22.23 21.43 7.67
CA GLY A 94 22.20 20.30 6.74
C GLY A 94 20.87 20.14 5.99
N VAL A 95 20.06 21.19 5.90
CA VAL A 95 18.74 21.11 5.24
C VAL A 95 18.89 21.44 3.76
N GLN A 96 18.74 20.42 2.91
CA GLN A 96 19.02 20.53 1.47
C GLN A 96 17.86 21.15 0.67
N TYR A 97 16.62 20.92 1.11
CA TYR A 97 15.42 21.39 0.43
C TYR A 97 14.43 22.06 1.37
N ALA A 98 13.81 23.13 0.89
CA ALA A 98 12.71 23.82 1.55
C ALA A 98 11.49 23.84 0.62
N VAL A 99 10.30 23.65 1.17
CA VAL A 99 9.04 23.72 0.42
C VAL A 99 8.17 24.80 1.04
N PHE A 100 7.73 25.75 0.22
CA PHE A 100 6.79 26.79 0.61
C PHE A 100 5.40 26.45 0.13
N LEU A 101 4.48 26.29 1.07
CA LEU A 101 3.06 26.07 0.84
C LEU A 101 2.32 27.38 1.11
N THR A 102 1.69 27.94 0.07
CA THR A 102 0.86 29.14 0.19
C THR A 102 -0.57 28.82 -0.17
N VAL A 103 -1.45 28.83 0.84
CA VAL A 103 -2.88 28.63 0.65
C VAL A 103 -3.56 29.96 0.34
N ARG A 104 -4.41 29.96 -0.69
CA ARG A 104 -5.27 31.09 -1.10
C ARG A 104 -6.64 30.55 -1.51
N GLY A 105 -7.65 30.71 -0.64
CA GLY A 105 -8.97 30.14 -0.88
C GLY A 105 -8.91 28.62 -0.97
N ASN A 106 -9.35 28.04 -2.08
CA ASN A 106 -9.27 26.60 -2.36
C ASN A 106 -8.01 26.20 -3.15
N GLN A 107 -7.04 27.10 -3.29
CA GLN A 107 -5.79 26.81 -3.99
C GLN A 107 -4.63 26.71 -3.02
N ILE A 108 -3.68 25.84 -3.35
CA ILE A 108 -2.39 25.74 -2.68
C ILE A 108 -1.27 25.83 -3.71
N SER A 109 -0.43 26.84 -3.55
CA SER A 109 0.81 27.01 -4.31
C SER A 109 1.93 26.31 -3.56
N VAL A 110 2.75 25.57 -4.31
CA VAL A 110 3.90 24.81 -3.81
C VAL A 110 5.14 25.31 -4.54
N ASP A 111 6.14 25.76 -3.80
CA ASP A 111 7.46 26.11 -4.32
C ASP A 111 8.53 25.29 -3.59
N LEU A 112 9.13 24.33 -4.30
CA LEU A 112 10.26 23.53 -3.82
C LEU A 112 11.56 24.23 -4.24
N VAL A 113 12.40 24.54 -3.25
CA VAL A 113 13.64 25.30 -3.44
C VAL A 113 14.82 24.49 -2.93
N ASN A 114 15.91 24.50 -3.70
CA ASN A 114 17.20 24.04 -3.22
C ASN A 114 17.83 25.16 -2.36
N THR A 115 18.09 24.88 -1.09
CA THR A 115 18.47 25.89 -0.09
C THR A 115 19.89 26.43 -0.30
N PHE A 116 20.74 25.67 -0.98
CA PHE A 116 22.12 26.05 -1.31
C PHE A 116 22.16 27.01 -2.50
N SER A 117 21.58 26.60 -3.62
CA SER A 117 21.56 27.39 -4.87
C SER A 117 20.52 28.50 -4.87
N LYS A 118 19.56 28.46 -3.93
CA LYS A 118 18.35 29.30 -3.90
C LYS A 118 17.47 29.16 -5.14
N GLN A 119 17.69 28.12 -5.94
CA GLN A 119 16.93 27.89 -7.16
C GLN A 119 15.60 27.21 -6.84
N SER A 120 14.50 27.78 -7.35
CA SER A 120 13.22 27.09 -7.40
C SER A 120 13.31 25.92 -8.38
N MET A 121 13.05 24.72 -7.88
CA MET A 121 13.10 23.47 -8.62
C MET A 121 11.74 23.06 -9.17
N LEU A 122 10.67 23.41 -8.45
CA LEU A 122 9.29 23.10 -8.82
C LEU A 122 8.37 24.18 -8.26
N GLN A 123 7.56 24.77 -9.14
CA GLN A 123 6.43 25.63 -8.78
C GLN A 123 5.16 25.01 -9.33
N ARG A 124 4.16 24.78 -8.46
CA ARG A 124 2.89 24.19 -8.86
C ARG A 124 1.74 24.76 -8.05
N VAL A 125 0.60 24.93 -8.69
CA VAL A 125 -0.65 25.32 -8.02
C VAL A 125 -1.64 24.18 -8.14
N TYR A 126 -2.21 23.76 -7.02
CA TYR A 126 -3.29 22.80 -6.97
C TYR A 126 -4.58 23.52 -6.63
N THR A 127 -5.65 23.22 -7.36
CA THR A 127 -7.00 23.67 -7.02
C THR A 127 -7.76 22.52 -6.37
N VAL A 128 -8.13 22.70 -5.11
CA VAL A 128 -8.88 21.73 -4.32
C VAL A 128 -10.36 21.86 -4.68
N GLY A 129 -10.93 20.82 -5.28
CA GLY A 129 -12.30 20.84 -5.80
C GLY A 129 -13.34 21.08 -4.71
N ALA A 130 -13.54 20.07 -3.85
CA ALA A 130 -14.38 20.22 -2.66
C ALA A 130 -13.52 20.70 -1.49
N ASN A 131 -13.94 21.75 -0.79
CA ASN A 131 -13.23 22.28 0.38
C ASN A 131 -13.50 21.42 1.63
N ASN A 132 -13.04 20.17 1.62
CA ASN A 132 -13.12 19.24 2.75
C ASN A 132 -11.78 18.56 3.02
N GLU A 133 -11.63 18.03 4.23
CA GLU A 133 -10.37 17.42 4.71
C GLU A 133 -9.85 16.32 3.78
N ARG A 134 -10.73 15.44 3.28
CA ARG A 134 -10.34 14.33 2.41
C ARG A 134 -9.72 14.81 1.10
N GLN A 135 -10.26 15.86 0.50
CA GLN A 135 -9.72 16.42 -0.74
C GLN A 135 -8.43 17.19 -0.50
N TRP A 136 -8.30 17.88 0.63
CA TRP A 136 -7.04 18.49 1.07
C TRP A 136 -5.96 17.43 1.32
N ARG A 137 -6.32 16.31 1.93
CA ARG A 137 -5.40 15.19 2.18
C ARG A 137 -4.91 14.58 0.87
N LYS A 138 -5.83 14.29 -0.04
CA LYS A 138 -5.50 13.85 -1.40
C LYS A 138 -4.53 14.82 -2.07
N THR A 139 -4.80 16.12 -1.98
CA THR A 139 -3.91 17.14 -2.52
C THR A 139 -2.54 17.10 -1.85
N ALA A 140 -2.46 16.90 -0.54
CA ALA A 140 -1.18 16.76 0.17
C ALA A 140 -0.36 15.55 -0.30
N HIS A 141 -0.99 14.40 -0.54
CA HIS A 141 -0.34 13.24 -1.14
C HIS A 141 0.23 13.57 -2.53
N GLN A 142 -0.54 14.29 -3.36
CA GLN A 142 -0.08 14.74 -4.69
C GLN A 142 1.08 15.75 -4.61
N VAL A 143 1.08 16.61 -3.59
CA VAL A 143 2.21 17.51 -3.29
C VAL A 143 3.45 16.69 -2.97
N ALA A 144 3.35 15.69 -2.09
CA ALA A 144 4.45 14.78 -1.78
C ALA A 144 4.94 14.01 -3.01
N ASP A 145 4.02 13.52 -3.86
CA ASP A 145 4.37 12.81 -5.10
C ASP A 145 5.19 13.70 -6.04
N ALA A 146 4.79 14.96 -6.21
CA ALA A 146 5.49 15.91 -7.06
C ALA A 146 6.88 16.28 -6.52
N ILE A 147 7.02 16.45 -5.20
CA ILE A 147 8.32 16.69 -4.56
C ILE A 147 9.24 15.47 -4.74
N TYR A 148 8.70 14.28 -4.49
CA TYR A 148 9.41 13.01 -4.61
C TYR A 148 9.92 12.79 -6.02
N GLU A 149 9.06 12.97 -7.03
CA GLU A 149 9.42 12.85 -8.43
C GLU A 149 10.45 13.90 -8.85
N LYS A 150 10.30 15.15 -8.39
CA LYS A 150 11.25 16.20 -8.76
C LYS A 150 12.66 15.94 -8.23
N ILE A 151 12.78 15.41 -7.01
CA ILE A 151 14.08 15.21 -6.35
C ILE A 151 14.72 13.88 -6.76
N LEU A 152 13.92 12.82 -6.90
CA LEU A 152 14.43 11.46 -7.12
C LEU A 152 14.28 10.97 -8.57
N GLY A 153 13.54 11.68 -9.42
CA GLY A 153 13.33 11.33 -10.84
C GLY A 153 12.37 10.16 -11.06
N VAL A 154 11.63 9.75 -10.03
CA VAL A 154 10.71 8.60 -10.06
C VAL A 154 9.38 8.98 -9.41
N LYS A 155 8.26 8.51 -9.97
CA LYS A 155 6.93 8.87 -9.47
C LYS A 155 6.75 8.46 -8.00
N GLY A 156 6.12 9.34 -7.22
CA GLY A 156 5.63 8.98 -5.90
C GLY A 156 4.44 8.01 -5.99
N SER A 157 4.11 7.39 -4.86
CA SER A 157 2.98 6.46 -4.72
C SER A 157 2.14 6.80 -3.50
N PHE A 158 2.08 8.07 -3.10
CA PHE A 158 1.45 8.49 -1.85
C PHE A 158 -0.07 8.63 -1.96
N ASP A 159 -0.59 9.06 -3.12
CA ASP A 159 -2.05 9.13 -3.39
C ASP A 159 -2.64 7.77 -3.83
N THR A 160 -2.05 6.67 -3.35
CA THR A 160 -2.50 5.29 -3.64
C THR A 160 -3.31 4.72 -2.48
N LYS A 161 -3.83 3.52 -2.66
CA LYS A 161 -4.64 2.80 -1.67
C LYS A 161 -4.03 1.45 -1.33
N VAL A 162 -4.42 0.93 -0.18
CA VAL A 162 -4.11 -0.44 0.22
C VAL A 162 -5.42 -1.12 0.58
N ALA A 163 -5.61 -2.32 0.04
CA ALA A 163 -6.64 -3.26 0.46
C ALA A 163 -6.01 -4.30 1.40
N TYR A 164 -6.76 -4.76 2.39
CA TYR A 164 -6.33 -5.82 3.29
C TYR A 164 -7.53 -6.52 3.90
N VAL A 165 -7.32 -7.73 4.42
CA VAL A 165 -8.35 -8.50 5.11
C VAL A 165 -8.09 -8.45 6.60
N ALA A 166 -9.05 -7.90 7.35
CA ALA A 166 -9.06 -7.95 8.80
C ALA A 166 -9.98 -9.07 9.28
N LYS A 167 -9.54 -9.81 10.31
CA LYS A 167 -10.36 -10.84 10.97
C LYS A 167 -10.55 -10.46 12.43
N ASN A 168 -11.82 -10.49 12.86
CA ASN A 168 -12.23 -10.27 14.24
C ASN A 168 -13.17 -11.41 14.65
N GLY A 169 -12.67 -12.36 15.45
CA GLY A 169 -13.40 -13.58 15.79
C GLY A 169 -13.71 -14.40 14.53
N ARG A 170 -15.00 -14.52 14.18
CA ARG A 170 -15.48 -15.23 12.97
C ARG A 170 -15.71 -14.32 11.77
N GLN A 171 -15.65 -13.00 11.95
CA GLN A 171 -15.94 -12.05 10.89
C GLN A 171 -14.65 -11.69 10.14
N TYR A 172 -14.71 -11.78 8.81
CA TYR A 172 -13.70 -11.31 7.86
C TYR A 172 -14.20 -10.03 7.20
N GLN A 173 -13.32 -9.04 7.08
CA GLN A 173 -13.62 -7.73 6.51
C GLN A 173 -12.58 -7.41 5.45
N LEU A 174 -13.02 -7.18 4.21
CA LEU A 174 -12.18 -6.58 3.19
C LEU A 174 -12.23 -5.07 3.38
N ILE A 175 -11.09 -4.48 3.71
CA ILE A 175 -10.95 -3.06 4.06
C ILE A 175 -10.04 -2.40 3.03
N VAL A 176 -10.41 -1.17 2.63
CA VAL A 176 -9.60 -0.28 1.80
C VAL A 176 -9.28 0.97 2.59
N SER A 177 -8.01 1.39 2.59
CA SER A 177 -7.55 2.66 3.16
C SER A 177 -6.67 3.41 2.15
N ASP A 178 -6.34 4.66 2.46
CA ASP A 178 -5.21 5.31 1.82
C ASP A 178 -3.91 4.56 2.16
N ALA A 179 -2.86 4.73 1.36
CA ALA A 179 -1.61 3.98 1.51
C ALA A 179 -0.92 4.20 2.87
N ASP A 180 -1.22 5.32 3.53
CA ASP A 180 -0.74 5.61 4.87
C ASP A 180 -1.68 5.18 6.01
N GLY A 181 -2.68 4.36 5.68
CA GLY A 181 -3.62 3.75 6.61
C GLY A 181 -4.84 4.62 6.94
N ALA A 182 -4.87 5.89 6.51
CA ALA A 182 -5.99 6.79 6.79
C ALA A 182 -7.27 6.40 6.04
N TYR A 183 -8.39 6.86 6.61
CA TYR A 183 -9.73 6.65 6.07
C TYR A 183 -10.06 5.18 5.70
N PRO A 184 -9.86 4.21 6.60
CA PRO A 184 -10.23 2.83 6.33
C PRO A 184 -11.75 2.72 6.13
N SER A 185 -12.14 1.95 5.12
CA SER A 185 -13.53 1.65 4.78
C SER A 185 -13.68 0.16 4.52
N THR A 186 -14.59 -0.49 5.23
CA THR A 186 -14.94 -1.88 4.97
C THR A 186 -15.82 -1.94 3.74
N ILE A 187 -15.31 -2.52 2.65
CA ILE A 187 -16.06 -2.69 1.41
C ILE A 187 -16.85 -4.00 1.38
N PHE A 188 -16.44 -5.01 2.16
CA PHE A 188 -17.17 -6.27 2.25
C PHE A 188 -16.99 -6.95 3.61
N ASN A 189 -18.07 -7.57 4.12
CA ASN A 189 -18.09 -8.33 5.36
C ASN A 189 -18.56 -9.76 5.08
N SER A 190 -17.87 -10.74 5.68
CA SER A 190 -18.20 -12.16 5.53
C SER A 190 -17.98 -12.91 6.84
N ASN A 191 -18.74 -13.97 7.08
CA ASN A 191 -18.48 -14.93 8.15
C ASN A 191 -17.52 -16.06 7.70
N GLU A 192 -17.10 -16.02 6.43
CA GLU A 192 -16.20 -16.96 5.79
C GLU A 192 -14.99 -16.21 5.19
N PRO A 193 -13.84 -16.88 5.00
CA PRO A 193 -12.62 -16.21 4.53
C PRO A 193 -12.76 -15.43 3.22
N ILE A 194 -11.99 -14.35 3.14
CA ILE A 194 -11.74 -13.55 1.93
C ILE A 194 -10.23 -13.64 1.69
N LEU A 195 -9.81 -14.04 0.50
CA LEU A 195 -8.40 -14.34 0.21
C LEU A 195 -7.93 -13.63 -1.06
N SER A 196 -6.65 -13.26 -1.08
CA SER A 196 -5.91 -12.80 -2.25
C SER A 196 -6.61 -11.67 -3.03
N PRO A 197 -6.88 -10.51 -2.40
CA PRO A 197 -7.40 -9.35 -3.11
C PRO A 197 -6.38 -8.84 -4.15
N SER A 198 -6.88 -8.42 -5.31
CA SER A 198 -6.07 -7.87 -6.40
C SER A 198 -6.78 -6.69 -7.04
N TRP A 199 -6.08 -5.56 -7.13
CA TRP A 199 -6.60 -4.32 -7.72
C TRP A 199 -6.67 -4.38 -9.24
N SER A 200 -7.75 -3.85 -9.80
CA SER A 200 -7.80 -3.54 -11.22
C SER A 200 -6.77 -2.46 -11.59
N PRO A 201 -6.28 -2.41 -12.84
CA PRO A 201 -5.27 -1.42 -13.25
C PRO A 201 -5.71 0.03 -13.09
N ASP A 202 -7.02 0.29 -13.14
CA ASP A 202 -7.62 1.61 -12.94
C ASP A 202 -7.87 1.97 -11.45
N GLY A 203 -7.57 1.05 -10.53
CA GLY A 203 -7.77 1.23 -9.09
C GLY A 203 -9.24 1.29 -8.64
N ARG A 204 -10.18 0.93 -9.51
CA ARG A 204 -11.63 1.05 -9.24
C ARG A 204 -12.26 -0.22 -8.65
N SER A 205 -11.69 -1.38 -8.96
CA SER A 205 -12.25 -2.68 -8.58
C SER A 205 -11.21 -3.55 -7.89
N ILE A 206 -11.69 -4.49 -7.07
CA ILE A 206 -10.87 -5.54 -6.47
C ILE A 206 -11.46 -6.89 -6.88
N ALA A 207 -10.61 -7.77 -7.40
CA ALA A 207 -10.91 -9.18 -7.56
C ALA A 207 -10.41 -9.94 -6.31
N TYR A 208 -11.17 -10.91 -5.81
CA TYR A 208 -10.77 -11.71 -4.66
C TYR A 208 -11.45 -13.08 -4.65
N SER A 209 -10.91 -13.98 -3.84
CA SER A 209 -11.51 -15.29 -3.59
C SER A 209 -12.45 -15.18 -2.38
N SER A 210 -13.74 -15.39 -2.59
CA SER A 210 -14.77 -15.44 -1.54
C SER A 210 -15.05 -16.89 -1.18
N LEU A 211 -15.11 -17.20 0.13
CA LEU A 211 -15.56 -18.51 0.63
C LEU A 211 -17.02 -18.48 1.13
N GLU A 212 -17.80 -17.46 0.74
CA GLU A 212 -19.25 -17.39 1.02
C GLU A 212 -19.95 -18.70 0.63
N GLY A 213 -20.73 -19.26 1.55
CA GLY A 213 -21.41 -20.54 1.33
C GLY A 213 -20.49 -21.77 1.41
N LYS A 214 -19.30 -21.63 2.03
CA LYS A 214 -18.30 -22.69 2.22
C LYS A 214 -17.75 -23.25 0.90
N LYS A 215 -17.86 -22.48 -0.18
CA LYS A 215 -17.30 -22.78 -1.49
C LYS A 215 -16.47 -21.59 -1.96
N SER A 216 -15.32 -21.86 -2.55
CA SER A 216 -14.44 -20.85 -3.14
C SER A 216 -15.03 -20.32 -4.45
N LYS A 217 -15.13 -19.01 -4.57
CA LYS A 217 -15.60 -18.29 -5.78
C LYS A 217 -14.68 -17.12 -6.08
N ILE A 218 -14.54 -16.75 -7.34
CA ILE A 218 -13.88 -15.50 -7.73
C ILE A 218 -14.94 -14.42 -7.89
N VAL A 219 -14.76 -13.31 -7.19
CA VAL A 219 -15.67 -12.16 -7.19
C VAL A 219 -14.88 -10.92 -7.60
N VAL A 220 -15.52 -10.05 -8.38
CA VAL A 220 -15.06 -8.68 -8.65
C VAL A 220 -16.02 -7.70 -7.98
N GLN A 221 -15.46 -6.70 -7.30
CA GLN A 221 -16.22 -5.68 -6.59
C GLN A 221 -15.68 -4.28 -6.85
N ASP A 222 -16.58 -3.36 -7.23
CA ASP A 222 -16.29 -1.93 -7.35
C ASP A 222 -16.18 -1.30 -5.96
N VAL A 223 -15.06 -0.63 -5.67
CA VAL A 223 -14.73 -0.16 -4.32
C VAL A 223 -15.55 1.06 -3.87
N TYR A 224 -16.17 1.78 -4.81
CA TYR A 224 -16.88 3.02 -4.52
C TYR A 224 -18.40 2.82 -4.38
N SER A 225 -18.97 2.00 -5.26
CA SER A 225 -20.39 1.67 -5.29
C SER A 225 -20.73 0.43 -4.47
N GLY A 226 -19.73 -0.41 -4.15
CA GLY A 226 -19.92 -1.69 -3.48
C GLY A 226 -20.57 -2.77 -4.36
N LYS A 227 -20.88 -2.47 -5.63
CA LYS A 227 -21.43 -3.46 -6.57
C LYS A 227 -20.46 -4.61 -6.74
N ARG A 228 -20.98 -5.83 -6.66
CA ARG A 228 -20.22 -7.08 -6.79
C ARG A 228 -20.85 -7.99 -7.83
N HIS A 229 -20.03 -8.75 -8.55
CA HIS A 229 -20.49 -9.87 -9.36
C HIS A 229 -19.54 -11.06 -9.23
N VAL A 230 -20.11 -12.26 -9.34
CA VAL A 230 -19.34 -13.50 -9.37
C VAL A 230 -18.79 -13.69 -10.78
N VAL A 231 -17.47 -13.86 -10.88
CA VAL A 231 -16.78 -14.17 -12.14
C VAL A 231 -16.74 -15.68 -12.35
N LEU A 232 -16.46 -16.44 -11.29
CA LEU A 232 -16.28 -17.89 -11.37
C LEU A 232 -16.84 -18.60 -10.12
N ASP A 233 -17.58 -19.67 -10.33
CA ASP A 233 -18.19 -20.52 -9.28
C ASP A 233 -18.18 -22.00 -9.68
N LEU A 234 -17.00 -22.53 -9.99
CA LEU A 234 -16.82 -23.90 -10.46
C LEU A 234 -16.44 -24.84 -9.30
N PRO A 235 -16.55 -26.17 -9.47
CA PRO A 235 -16.09 -27.12 -8.45
C PRO A 235 -14.60 -26.94 -8.11
N GLY A 236 -14.23 -27.19 -6.86
CA GLY A 236 -12.84 -27.09 -6.39
C GLY A 236 -12.44 -25.68 -5.94
N ILE A 237 -11.13 -25.41 -5.98
CA ILE A 237 -10.52 -24.12 -5.65
C ILE A 237 -10.79 -23.15 -6.79
N ASN A 238 -11.24 -21.93 -6.47
CA ASN A 238 -11.41 -20.81 -7.41
C ASN A 238 -10.71 -19.61 -6.75
N GLY A 239 -9.40 -19.48 -6.98
CA GLY A 239 -8.52 -18.74 -6.09
C GLY A 239 -7.53 -17.82 -6.78
N ALA A 240 -6.90 -16.95 -5.98
CA ALA A 240 -5.77 -16.09 -6.34
C ALA A 240 -5.93 -15.36 -7.70
N PRO A 241 -6.99 -14.54 -7.89
CA PRO A 241 -7.16 -13.79 -9.11
C PRO A 241 -6.14 -12.65 -9.24
N SER A 242 -5.67 -12.40 -10.46
CA SER A 242 -4.84 -11.26 -10.82
C SER A 242 -5.31 -10.66 -12.15
N TRP A 243 -5.32 -9.34 -12.23
CA TRP A 243 -5.78 -8.60 -13.40
C TRP A 243 -4.75 -8.55 -14.51
N SER A 244 -5.18 -8.66 -15.76
CA SER A 244 -4.35 -8.25 -16.89
C SER A 244 -4.06 -6.75 -16.85
N PRO A 245 -2.90 -6.28 -17.37
CA PRO A 245 -2.55 -4.86 -17.38
C PRO A 245 -3.57 -3.95 -18.09
N ASP A 246 -4.31 -4.50 -19.05
CA ASP A 246 -5.38 -3.80 -19.78
C ASP A 246 -6.74 -3.82 -19.07
N GLY A 247 -6.86 -4.55 -17.95
CA GLY A 247 -8.08 -4.66 -17.15
C GLY A 247 -9.19 -5.52 -17.77
N SER A 248 -8.95 -6.16 -18.92
CA SER A 248 -9.97 -6.91 -19.67
C SER A 248 -10.12 -8.37 -19.22
N ARG A 249 -9.09 -8.93 -18.57
CA ARG A 249 -9.01 -10.35 -18.21
C ARG A 249 -8.53 -10.54 -16.77
N LEU A 250 -8.83 -11.72 -16.26
CA LEU A 250 -8.24 -12.25 -15.04
C LEU A 250 -7.42 -13.50 -15.36
N VAL A 251 -6.33 -13.70 -14.64
CA VAL A 251 -5.65 -14.99 -14.47
C VAL A 251 -5.89 -15.47 -13.03
N PHE A 252 -6.08 -16.77 -12.82
CA PHE A 252 -6.43 -17.33 -11.52
C PHE A 252 -6.10 -18.82 -11.41
N THR A 253 -6.09 -19.32 -10.18
CA THR A 253 -6.00 -20.75 -9.87
C THR A 253 -7.38 -21.41 -9.92
N LEU A 254 -7.50 -22.53 -10.62
CA LEU A 254 -8.72 -23.33 -10.64
C LEU A 254 -8.38 -24.83 -10.57
N SER A 255 -9.08 -25.59 -9.72
CA SER A 255 -8.84 -27.03 -9.52
C SER A 255 -9.99 -27.92 -9.99
N LYS A 256 -10.84 -27.45 -10.91
CA LYS A 256 -12.00 -28.21 -11.41
C LYS A 256 -11.63 -29.53 -12.10
N ASP A 257 -10.41 -29.63 -12.61
CA ASP A 257 -9.90 -30.76 -13.38
C ASP A 257 -9.02 -31.70 -12.54
N GLY A 258 -9.07 -31.59 -11.21
CA GLY A 258 -8.32 -32.44 -10.27
C GLY A 258 -7.32 -31.63 -9.44
N ASN A 259 -6.15 -31.34 -9.98
CA ASN A 259 -5.13 -30.52 -9.34
C ASN A 259 -5.32 -29.02 -9.65
N PRO A 260 -4.75 -28.11 -8.82
CA PRO A 260 -4.74 -26.67 -9.11
C PRO A 260 -3.89 -26.36 -10.34
N GLU A 261 -4.48 -25.59 -11.25
CA GLU A 261 -3.88 -25.15 -12.50
C GLU A 261 -4.19 -23.68 -12.75
N ILE A 262 -3.43 -23.06 -13.66
CA ILE A 262 -3.62 -21.67 -14.06
C ILE A 262 -4.64 -21.58 -15.20
N TYR A 263 -5.60 -20.69 -15.03
CA TYR A 263 -6.63 -20.38 -16.02
C TYR A 263 -6.73 -18.88 -16.25
N THR A 264 -7.36 -18.52 -17.35
CA THR A 264 -7.76 -17.14 -17.65
C THR A 264 -9.18 -17.07 -18.18
N SER A 265 -9.85 -15.93 -17.95
CA SER A 265 -11.12 -15.56 -18.56
C SER A 265 -11.20 -14.05 -18.71
N ASP A 266 -12.24 -13.54 -19.38
CA ASP A 266 -12.62 -12.14 -19.21
C ASP A 266 -13.12 -11.87 -17.77
N ILE A 267 -13.31 -10.60 -17.43
CA ILE A 267 -13.77 -10.16 -16.10
C ILE A 267 -15.23 -10.55 -15.77
N TYR A 268 -15.94 -11.20 -16.70
CA TYR A 268 -17.30 -11.73 -16.56
C TYR A 268 -17.34 -13.27 -16.65
N GLY A 269 -16.19 -13.93 -16.66
CA GLY A 269 -16.07 -15.39 -16.68
C GLY A 269 -16.18 -16.04 -18.05
N LYS A 270 -16.26 -15.27 -19.14
CA LYS A 270 -16.34 -15.81 -20.51
C LYS A 270 -14.94 -16.10 -21.06
N GLY A 271 -14.88 -17.01 -22.04
CA GLY A 271 -13.63 -17.39 -22.68
C GLY A 271 -12.67 -18.14 -21.76
N LEU A 272 -13.20 -18.90 -20.79
CA LEU A 272 -12.41 -19.68 -19.84
C LEU A 272 -11.40 -20.58 -20.58
N THR A 273 -10.12 -20.36 -20.35
CA THR A 273 -9.01 -21.06 -21.00
C THR A 273 -8.05 -21.59 -19.96
N ARG A 274 -7.68 -22.88 -20.07
CA ARG A 274 -6.66 -23.52 -19.23
C ARG A 274 -5.27 -23.23 -19.80
N LEU A 275 -4.36 -22.71 -18.99
CA LEU A 275 -3.02 -22.29 -19.41
C LEU A 275 -1.94 -23.30 -19.03
N THR A 276 -2.13 -24.06 -17.95
CA THR A 276 -1.23 -25.12 -17.50
C THR A 276 -1.95 -26.47 -17.44
N ASN A 277 -1.21 -27.55 -17.72
CA ASN A 277 -1.71 -28.92 -17.62
C ASN A 277 -0.54 -29.83 -17.21
N HIS A 278 -0.36 -30.01 -15.91
CA HIS A 278 0.73 -30.79 -15.32
C HIS A 278 0.23 -31.47 -14.04
N ALA A 279 0.81 -32.61 -13.63
CA ALA A 279 0.42 -33.29 -12.39
C ALA A 279 0.78 -32.52 -11.09
N SER A 280 1.43 -31.37 -11.23
CA SER A 280 1.91 -30.52 -10.14
C SER A 280 0.87 -29.50 -9.72
N ILE A 281 1.09 -28.85 -8.59
CA ILE A 281 0.29 -27.69 -8.20
C ILE A 281 0.85 -26.47 -8.93
N ASP A 282 0.04 -25.85 -9.77
CA ASP A 282 0.31 -24.53 -10.35
C ASP A 282 -0.72 -23.53 -9.77
N THR A 283 -0.25 -22.49 -9.08
CA THR A 283 -1.12 -21.57 -8.33
C THR A 283 -0.52 -20.16 -8.17
N GLU A 284 -1.31 -19.25 -7.58
CA GLU A 284 -0.92 -17.85 -7.27
C GLU A 284 -0.39 -17.09 -8.49
N PRO A 285 -1.13 -17.07 -9.62
CA PRO A 285 -0.67 -16.37 -10.80
C PRO A 285 -0.74 -14.85 -10.60
N VAL A 286 0.24 -14.14 -11.13
CA VAL A 286 0.21 -12.68 -11.30
C VAL A 286 0.53 -12.31 -12.74
N TRP A 287 -0.25 -11.37 -13.29
CA TRP A 287 -0.02 -10.85 -14.64
C TRP A 287 0.99 -9.69 -14.56
N GLY A 288 2.14 -9.86 -15.22
CA GLY A 288 3.17 -8.85 -15.36
C GLY A 288 2.82 -7.79 -16.40
N LYS A 289 3.36 -6.58 -16.22
CA LYS A 289 3.27 -5.51 -17.23
C LYS A 289 4.09 -5.76 -18.49
N ASP A 290 5.01 -6.71 -18.42
CA ASP A 290 5.71 -7.31 -19.56
C ASP A 290 4.83 -8.30 -20.34
N ASN A 291 3.54 -8.42 -19.98
CA ASN A 291 2.58 -9.34 -20.55
C ASN A 291 2.98 -10.81 -20.38
N MET A 292 3.64 -11.15 -19.27
CA MET A 292 3.91 -12.52 -18.85
C MET A 292 3.04 -12.89 -17.64
N ILE A 293 2.82 -14.19 -17.43
CA ILE A 293 2.21 -14.71 -16.20
C ILE A 293 3.32 -15.31 -15.35
N TYR A 294 3.45 -14.85 -14.12
CA TYR A 294 4.31 -15.44 -13.09
C TYR A 294 3.46 -16.23 -12.12
N PHE A 295 3.88 -17.40 -11.70
CA PHE A 295 3.07 -18.26 -10.83
C PHE A 295 3.94 -19.21 -10.01
N THR A 296 3.40 -19.69 -8.90
CA THR A 296 4.02 -20.69 -8.04
C THR A 296 3.78 -22.09 -8.60
N SER A 297 4.83 -22.91 -8.70
CA SER A 297 4.72 -24.32 -9.08
C SER A 297 5.65 -25.22 -8.26
N ASP A 298 5.17 -26.40 -7.89
CA ASP A 298 5.95 -27.46 -7.23
C ASP A 298 6.52 -28.52 -8.19
N ARG A 299 6.49 -28.27 -9.51
CA ARG A 299 6.96 -29.22 -10.54
C ARG A 299 8.41 -29.69 -10.43
N THR A 300 9.22 -29.00 -9.63
CA THR A 300 10.61 -29.38 -9.30
C THR A 300 10.78 -29.80 -7.83
N GLY A 301 9.71 -30.30 -7.21
CA GLY A 301 9.69 -30.78 -5.83
C GLY A 301 9.16 -29.76 -4.84
N ALA A 302 9.91 -28.68 -4.59
CA ALA A 302 9.45 -27.59 -3.72
C ALA A 302 8.83 -26.43 -4.53
N PRO A 303 7.88 -25.65 -3.97
CA PRO A 303 7.34 -24.46 -4.60
C PRO A 303 8.41 -23.47 -5.04
N GLN A 304 8.34 -23.11 -6.32
CA GLN A 304 9.23 -22.17 -7.00
C GLN A 304 8.42 -21.29 -7.95
N ILE A 305 8.98 -20.15 -8.35
CA ILE A 305 8.33 -19.27 -9.31
C ILE A 305 8.69 -19.69 -10.73
N TYR A 306 7.66 -19.78 -11.56
CA TYR A 306 7.73 -19.97 -13.00
C TYR A 306 7.10 -18.79 -13.72
N ARG A 307 7.43 -18.64 -15.00
CA ARG A 307 6.76 -17.71 -15.91
C ARG A 307 6.37 -18.39 -17.21
N MET A 308 5.33 -17.89 -17.85
CA MET A 308 4.88 -18.31 -19.18
C MET A 308 4.17 -17.16 -19.92
N SER A 309 3.91 -17.38 -21.22
CA SER A 309 3.07 -16.49 -22.01
C SER A 309 1.61 -16.56 -21.54
N PRO A 310 0.83 -15.47 -21.67
CA PRO A 310 -0.59 -15.44 -21.32
C PRO A 310 -1.47 -16.33 -22.20
N ASN A 311 -0.93 -16.82 -23.32
CA ASN A 311 -1.57 -17.80 -24.19
C ASN A 311 -1.15 -19.25 -23.84
N GLY A 312 -0.45 -19.44 -22.71
CA GLY A 312 0.10 -20.73 -22.29
C GLY A 312 1.47 -21.02 -22.91
N GLY A 313 1.78 -22.31 -23.04
CA GLY A 313 3.09 -22.80 -23.51
C GLY A 313 3.99 -23.25 -22.37
N THR A 314 5.22 -23.68 -22.71
CA THR A 314 6.15 -24.28 -21.75
C THR A 314 6.62 -23.26 -20.70
N PRO A 315 6.32 -23.46 -19.41
CA PRO A 315 6.74 -22.50 -18.39
C PRO A 315 8.23 -22.65 -18.05
N THR A 316 8.89 -21.53 -17.79
CA THR A 316 10.32 -21.46 -17.42
C THR A 316 10.49 -21.01 -15.98
N ARG A 317 11.38 -21.65 -15.21
CA ARG A 317 11.65 -21.29 -13.82
C ARG A 317 12.36 -19.93 -13.74
N VAL A 318 11.94 -19.09 -12.80
CA VAL A 318 12.48 -17.74 -12.55
C VAL A 318 13.31 -17.71 -11.27
N SER A 319 12.86 -18.38 -10.21
CA SER A 319 13.56 -18.37 -8.92
C SER A 319 14.71 -19.37 -8.89
N THR A 320 15.92 -18.89 -8.62
CA THR A 320 17.15 -19.70 -8.59
C THR A 320 17.73 -19.89 -7.19
N SER A 321 17.27 -19.10 -6.22
CA SER A 321 17.78 -19.08 -4.85
C SER A 321 16.68 -19.36 -3.82
N GLY A 322 17.04 -20.03 -2.72
CA GLY A 322 16.10 -20.46 -1.68
C GLY A 322 15.40 -21.77 -2.01
N ASN A 323 14.98 -22.49 -0.96
CA ASN A 323 14.36 -23.81 -1.09
C ASN A 323 12.82 -23.74 -1.18
N TYR A 324 12.24 -22.55 -1.09
CA TYR A 324 10.80 -22.31 -1.25
C TYR A 324 10.59 -20.87 -1.73
N ASN A 325 9.88 -20.69 -2.82
CA ASN A 325 9.50 -19.38 -3.36
C ASN A 325 8.03 -19.44 -3.83
N ALA A 326 7.18 -18.56 -3.31
CA ALA A 326 5.75 -18.53 -3.60
C ALA A 326 5.17 -17.10 -3.49
N SER A 327 3.87 -16.96 -3.73
CA SER A 327 3.10 -15.72 -3.64
C SER A 327 3.79 -14.55 -4.37
N PRO A 328 4.02 -14.67 -5.69
CA PRO A 328 4.75 -13.67 -6.45
C PRO A 328 3.97 -12.34 -6.51
N SER A 329 4.71 -11.23 -6.54
CA SER A 329 4.19 -9.89 -6.81
C SER A 329 5.17 -9.14 -7.70
N ILE A 330 4.69 -8.59 -8.81
CA ILE A 330 5.52 -7.94 -9.83
C ILE A 330 5.55 -6.43 -9.61
N SER A 331 6.73 -5.82 -9.74
CA SER A 331 6.85 -4.37 -9.71
C SER A 331 6.25 -3.75 -10.97
N ASN A 332 5.78 -2.51 -10.85
CA ASN A 332 5.06 -1.83 -11.92
C ASN A 332 5.90 -1.56 -13.19
N ASP A 333 7.22 -1.55 -13.06
CA ASP A 333 8.18 -1.45 -14.17
C ASP A 333 8.56 -2.82 -14.77
N GLY A 334 8.05 -3.93 -14.20
CA GLY A 334 8.38 -5.29 -14.62
C GLY A 334 9.80 -5.75 -14.27
N ARG A 335 10.57 -4.97 -13.51
CA ARG A 335 11.97 -5.26 -13.21
C ARG A 335 12.16 -6.26 -12.07
N TYR A 336 11.30 -6.19 -11.05
CA TYR A 336 11.47 -6.93 -9.81
C TYR A 336 10.24 -7.80 -9.51
N LEU A 337 10.50 -8.99 -8.99
CA LEU A 337 9.48 -9.87 -8.46
C LEU A 337 9.69 -10.08 -6.96
N ALA A 338 8.78 -9.61 -6.13
CA ALA A 338 8.74 -9.89 -4.71
C ALA A 338 8.08 -11.25 -4.48
N VAL A 339 8.64 -12.05 -3.57
CA VAL A 339 8.18 -13.42 -3.30
C VAL A 339 8.25 -13.70 -1.81
N MET A 340 7.32 -14.53 -1.32
CA MET A 340 7.52 -15.25 -0.07
C MET A 340 8.65 -16.26 -0.28
N ASN A 341 9.70 -16.18 0.52
CA ASN A 341 10.94 -16.92 0.36
C ASN A 341 11.33 -17.63 1.66
N ARG A 342 11.77 -18.88 1.54
CA ARG A 342 12.55 -19.57 2.58
C ARG A 342 13.97 -19.79 2.08
N GLY A 343 14.92 -19.14 2.75
CA GLY A 343 16.34 -19.28 2.45
C GLY A 343 16.82 -20.72 2.70
N SER A 344 17.93 -21.09 2.03
CA SER A 344 18.47 -22.46 2.08
C SER A 344 18.84 -22.94 3.49
N GLY A 345 19.11 -22.03 4.43
CA GLY A 345 19.42 -22.33 5.83
C GLY A 345 18.20 -22.56 6.76
N GLY A 346 16.97 -22.49 6.25
CA GLY A 346 15.78 -22.83 7.03
C GLY A 346 15.27 -21.74 8.00
N ASN A 347 15.71 -20.48 7.85
CA ASN A 347 15.40 -19.34 8.75
C ASN A 347 13.94 -18.83 8.68
N GLY A 348 12.96 -19.71 8.45
CA GLY A 348 11.55 -19.37 8.27
C GLY A 348 11.25 -18.55 7.00
N PHE A 349 10.00 -18.16 6.83
CA PHE A 349 9.54 -17.37 5.69
C PHE A 349 9.86 -15.89 5.86
N GLY A 350 10.36 -15.28 4.78
CA GLY A 350 10.69 -13.87 4.65
C GLY A 350 10.27 -13.38 3.26
N ILE A 351 10.35 -12.08 3.02
CA ILE A 351 10.16 -11.49 1.69
C ILE A 351 11.51 -11.36 1.01
N ALA A 352 11.61 -11.81 -0.23
CA ALA A 352 12.76 -11.58 -1.10
C ALA A 352 12.32 -10.91 -2.40
N ILE A 353 13.26 -10.25 -3.07
CA ILE A 353 13.08 -9.76 -4.43
C ILE A 353 13.99 -10.52 -5.39
N ILE A 354 13.47 -10.80 -6.57
CA ILE A 354 14.21 -11.35 -7.71
C ILE A 354 14.28 -10.23 -8.76
N ASP A 355 15.50 -9.84 -9.14
CA ASP A 355 15.72 -8.95 -10.29
C ASP A 355 15.56 -9.79 -11.57
N LEU A 356 14.55 -9.49 -12.37
CA LEU A 356 14.17 -10.27 -13.55
C LEU A 356 15.12 -10.06 -14.73
N GLN A 357 15.95 -9.02 -14.70
CA GLN A 357 16.96 -8.76 -15.71
C GLN A 357 18.23 -9.58 -15.45
N THR A 358 18.65 -9.69 -14.19
CA THR A 358 19.91 -10.34 -13.78
C THR A 358 19.73 -11.74 -13.20
N GLY A 359 18.51 -12.09 -12.76
CA GLY A 359 18.22 -13.31 -12.01
C GLY A 359 18.67 -13.27 -10.55
N ALA A 360 19.23 -12.14 -10.08
CA ALA A 360 19.74 -12.02 -8.72
C ALA A 360 18.60 -12.00 -7.70
N THR A 361 18.75 -12.76 -6.61
CA THR A 361 17.78 -12.78 -5.51
C THR A 361 18.36 -12.08 -4.28
N LYS A 362 17.60 -11.15 -3.70
CA LYS A 362 17.94 -10.46 -2.45
C LYS A 362 16.82 -10.64 -1.43
N ARG A 363 17.12 -11.27 -0.30
CA ARG A 363 16.19 -11.37 0.83
C ARG A 363 16.13 -10.04 1.58
N LEU A 364 14.93 -9.53 1.81
CA LEU A 364 14.68 -8.23 2.44
C LEU A 364 14.28 -8.36 3.91
N THR A 365 13.58 -9.44 4.27
CA THR A 365 13.06 -9.63 5.63
C THR A 365 13.34 -11.02 6.18
N ASN A 366 13.29 -11.14 7.51
CA ASN A 366 13.56 -12.37 8.26
C ASN A 366 12.53 -12.57 9.38
N GLY A 367 11.25 -12.22 9.17
CA GLY A 367 10.20 -12.30 10.20
C GLY A 367 9.76 -13.74 10.53
N GLY A 368 10.15 -14.73 9.73
CA GLY A 368 9.92 -16.15 9.96
C GLY A 368 8.54 -16.66 9.49
N LYS A 369 7.57 -15.75 9.34
CA LYS A 369 6.21 -16.01 8.85
C LYS A 369 5.73 -14.92 7.87
N ASP A 370 6.66 -14.22 7.23
CA ASP A 370 6.30 -13.13 6.31
C ASP A 370 5.70 -13.73 5.02
N GLU A 371 4.55 -13.20 4.58
CA GLU A 371 3.79 -13.73 3.44
C GLU A 371 3.05 -12.63 2.66
N ALA A 372 2.49 -13.00 1.51
CA ALA A 372 1.64 -12.16 0.66
C ALA A 372 2.23 -10.75 0.37
N PRO A 373 3.41 -10.66 -0.27
CA PRO A 373 3.99 -9.36 -0.64
C PRO A 373 3.16 -8.67 -1.73
N SER A 374 3.11 -7.34 -1.69
CA SER A 374 2.51 -6.50 -2.73
C SER A 374 3.31 -5.22 -2.93
N PHE A 375 3.75 -4.97 -4.17
CA PHE A 375 4.48 -3.75 -4.51
C PHE A 375 3.60 -2.51 -4.53
N SER A 376 4.14 -1.38 -4.05
CA SER A 376 3.59 -0.06 -4.36
C SER A 376 3.65 0.23 -5.87
N SER A 377 2.81 1.13 -6.35
CA SER A 377 2.70 1.47 -7.79
C SER A 377 3.99 2.01 -8.42
N ASN A 378 4.93 2.54 -7.63
CA ASN A 378 6.26 2.94 -8.08
C ASN A 378 7.35 1.87 -7.86
N GLY A 379 7.00 0.70 -7.33
CA GLY A 379 7.91 -0.42 -7.09
C GLY A 379 8.92 -0.23 -5.95
N HIS A 380 8.80 0.86 -5.17
CA HIS A 380 9.76 1.20 -4.12
C HIS A 380 9.48 0.57 -2.77
N MET A 381 8.21 0.34 -2.44
CA MET A 381 7.79 -0.27 -1.19
C MET A 381 7.10 -1.60 -1.50
N ILE A 382 7.22 -2.55 -0.57
CA ILE A 382 6.53 -3.83 -0.59
C ILE A 382 5.80 -3.95 0.73
N ILE A 383 4.47 -3.95 0.71
CA ILE A 383 3.65 -4.30 1.88
C ILE A 383 3.49 -5.81 1.96
N TYR A 384 3.45 -6.37 3.16
CA TYR A 384 3.32 -7.81 3.38
C TYR A 384 2.69 -8.11 4.75
N ALA A 385 2.13 -9.31 4.93
CA ALA A 385 1.63 -9.79 6.21
C ALA A 385 2.78 -10.42 7.01
N ASN A 386 2.89 -10.10 8.30
CA ASN A 386 3.99 -10.56 9.16
C ASN A 386 3.74 -11.93 9.84
N GLY A 387 2.59 -12.57 9.54
CA GLY A 387 2.20 -13.87 10.09
C GLY A 387 1.92 -13.91 11.60
N VAL A 388 1.87 -12.75 12.26
CA VAL A 388 1.48 -12.59 13.67
C VAL A 388 0.33 -11.57 13.84
N GLY A 389 -0.50 -11.44 12.81
CA GLY A 389 -1.72 -10.64 12.83
C GLY A 389 -1.54 -9.16 12.48
N GLY A 390 -0.43 -8.77 11.83
CA GLY A 390 -0.23 -7.39 11.37
C GLY A 390 0.40 -7.29 9.97
N LEU A 391 0.45 -6.07 9.46
CA LEU A 391 1.11 -5.75 8.19
C LEU A 391 2.41 -4.99 8.46
N ASN A 392 3.38 -5.20 7.60
CA ASN A 392 4.62 -4.43 7.55
C ASN A 392 4.85 -3.98 6.11
N ALA A 393 5.72 -2.98 5.92
CA ALA A 393 6.27 -2.67 4.61
C ALA A 393 7.79 -2.57 4.66
N VAL A 394 8.45 -2.93 3.57
CA VAL A 394 9.90 -2.84 3.41
C VAL A 394 10.21 -2.18 2.07
N SER A 395 11.25 -1.34 2.01
CA SER A 395 11.69 -0.82 0.72
C SER A 395 12.31 -1.94 -0.13
N ASN A 396 12.25 -1.81 -1.46
CA ASN A 396 12.83 -2.78 -2.39
C ASN A 396 14.35 -2.97 -2.21
N ASP A 397 15.05 -2.01 -1.60
CA ASP A 397 16.46 -2.12 -1.23
C ASP A 397 16.69 -2.60 0.22
N GLY A 398 15.65 -2.80 1.02
CA GLY A 398 15.73 -3.25 2.41
C GLY A 398 16.26 -2.20 3.40
N SER A 399 16.43 -0.95 2.97
CA SER A 399 16.93 0.14 3.82
C SER A 399 15.87 0.70 4.76
N VAL A 400 14.59 0.59 4.41
CA VAL A 400 13.46 1.15 5.15
C VAL A 400 12.52 0.04 5.57
N THR A 401 12.02 0.09 6.80
CA THR A 401 10.96 -0.81 7.28
C THR A 401 9.91 -0.04 8.05
N GLN A 402 8.66 -0.40 7.81
CA GLN A 402 7.49 0.15 8.46
C GLN A 402 6.66 -0.97 9.07
N LYS A 403 6.01 -0.70 10.20
CA LYS A 403 5.04 -1.56 10.85
C LYS A 403 3.68 -0.87 10.89
N PHE A 404 2.64 -1.59 10.48
CA PHE A 404 1.25 -1.15 10.54
C PHE A 404 0.60 -1.83 11.74
N SER A 405 0.18 -1.02 12.70
CA SER A 405 -0.56 -1.50 13.88
C SER A 405 -2.05 -1.36 13.64
N SER A 406 -2.81 -2.43 13.87
CA SER A 406 -4.26 -2.47 13.80
C SER A 406 -4.84 -2.82 15.17
N ASN A 407 -6.07 -2.39 15.44
CA ASN A 407 -6.86 -2.87 16.58
C ASN A 407 -7.55 -4.21 16.28
N ALA A 408 -7.56 -4.66 15.01
CA ALA A 408 -8.10 -5.96 14.65
C ALA A 408 -7.22 -7.08 15.24
N SER A 409 -7.83 -8.22 15.55
CA SER A 409 -7.08 -9.36 16.09
C SER A 409 -6.07 -9.94 15.10
N ASP A 410 -6.33 -9.75 13.81
CA ASP A 410 -5.51 -10.28 12.73
C ASP A 410 -5.74 -9.47 11.45
N VAL A 411 -4.66 -9.06 10.79
CA VAL A 411 -4.66 -8.38 9.49
C VAL A 411 -3.70 -9.08 8.56
N ARG A 412 -4.16 -9.36 7.34
CA ARG A 412 -3.47 -10.19 6.34
C ARG A 412 -3.86 -9.82 4.91
N GLU A 413 -3.29 -10.53 3.93
CA GLU A 413 -3.65 -10.44 2.51
C GLU A 413 -3.60 -9.00 1.95
N PRO A 414 -2.49 -8.25 2.15
CA PRO A 414 -2.44 -6.87 1.67
C PRO A 414 -2.28 -6.81 0.15
N ALA A 415 -2.92 -5.82 -0.47
CA ALA A 415 -2.77 -5.50 -1.87
C ALA A 415 -2.67 -3.98 -2.05
N TRP A 416 -1.55 -3.51 -2.59
CA TRP A 416 -1.35 -2.10 -2.93
C TRP A 416 -1.99 -1.78 -4.27
N SER A 417 -2.65 -0.63 -4.40
CA SER A 417 -3.22 -0.18 -5.67
C SER A 417 -2.16 0.30 -6.65
N ASN A 418 -2.51 0.27 -7.93
CA ASN A 418 -1.70 0.77 -9.05
C ASN A 418 -1.62 2.30 -9.10
#